data_AF-A0A1M3IH10-F1
#
_entry.id   AF-A0A1M3IH10-F1
#
_cell.length_a   1.000
_cell.length_b   1.000
_cell.length_c   1.000
_cell.angle_alpha   90.00
_cell.angle_beta   90.00
_cell.angle_gamma   90.00
#
_symmetry.space_group_name_H-M   'P 1'
#
loop_
_entity.id
_entity.type
_entity.pdbx_description
1 polymer ?
#
loop_
_entity_poly.entity_id
_entity_poly.type
_entity_poly.pdbx_seq_one_letter_code
_entity_poly.pdbx_strand_id
1 'polypeptide(L)'
;MQLNSQGFSAIRKYLEQKADDIRDHEGRNWAVMGVPIQNYREIIIGDRTFYIAGTNIFWGILEDVLHKANATFPLNFGSGNAVSVLHAVIRTRPIFGYTKTKDLIRRLSNEVHAYVVELKDGVVIDKILRIDWFRKLDKTRRNGKKYDFTGGLFHLLKHFEIDGYNLSTGTNGAKVQNLMSVIQYLTQALFIEDGELETDAKTLIRYISVDDKRRLKFVFYFNTTTLIYSVTTVFRSDFKKKI
;
A
#
# COMPACT_ATOMS: atom_id res chain seq x y z
N MET A 1 14.52 -4.95 16.08
CA MET A 1 14.35 -4.78 17.53
C MET A 1 12.87 -5.07 17.84
N GLN A 2 12.49 -5.62 19.00
CA GLN A 2 11.06 -5.77 19.31
C GLN A 2 10.53 -4.44 19.86
N LEU A 3 9.40 -3.98 19.32
CA LEU A 3 8.67 -2.80 19.80
C LEU A 3 8.42 -2.93 21.30
N ASN A 4 9.00 -2.03 22.11
CA ASN A 4 8.80 -2.04 23.55
C ASN A 4 7.35 -1.64 23.91
N SER A 5 6.93 -1.96 25.13
CA SER A 5 5.53 -1.75 25.57
C SER A 5 5.08 -0.29 25.48
N GLN A 6 5.97 0.66 25.79
CA GLN A 6 5.67 2.09 25.75
C GLN A 6 5.45 2.59 24.31
N GLY A 7 6.35 2.24 23.38
CA GLY A 7 6.21 2.58 21.97
C GLY A 7 4.96 1.96 21.34
N PHE A 8 4.65 0.71 21.70
CA PHE A 8 3.41 0.06 21.28
C PHE A 8 2.17 0.82 21.76
N SER A 9 2.12 1.17 23.05
CA SER A 9 0.99 1.93 23.61
C SER A 9 0.83 3.30 22.95
N ALA A 10 1.94 4.00 22.67
CA ALA A 10 1.92 5.30 22.00
C ALA A 10 1.33 5.20 20.58
N ILE A 11 1.83 4.25 19.78
CA ILE A 11 1.33 4.03 18.42
C ILE A 11 -0.13 3.58 18.44
N ARG A 12 -0.47 2.64 19.31
CA ARG A 12 -1.83 2.11 19.42
C ARG A 12 -2.83 3.23 19.72
N LYS A 13 -2.55 4.07 20.71
CA LYS A 13 -3.41 5.20 21.07
C LYS A 13 -3.58 6.18 19.90
N TYR A 14 -2.49 6.48 19.19
CA TYR A 14 -2.54 7.35 18.02
C TYR A 14 -3.41 6.76 16.89
N LEU A 15 -3.27 5.46 16.61
CA LEU A 15 -4.07 4.79 15.59
C LEU A 15 -5.56 4.66 15.99
N GLU A 16 -5.85 4.43 17.27
CA GLU A 16 -7.22 4.42 17.81
C GLU A 16 -7.89 5.79 17.59
N GLN A 17 -7.21 6.89 17.90
CA GLN A 17 -7.71 8.25 17.64
C GLN A 17 -7.98 8.47 16.14
N LYS A 18 -7.07 8.05 15.25
CA LYS A 18 -7.28 8.15 13.80
C LYS A 18 -8.44 7.29 13.30
N ALA A 19 -8.69 6.14 13.92
CA ALA A 19 -9.84 5.31 13.59
C ALA A 19 -11.16 5.98 13.98
N ASP A 20 -11.20 6.67 15.12
CA ASP A 20 -12.37 7.45 15.55
C ASP A 20 -12.63 8.63 14.58
N ASP A 21 -11.60 9.38 14.19
CA ASP A 21 -11.72 10.45 13.19
C ASP A 21 -12.35 9.93 11.87
N ILE A 22 -11.92 8.74 11.42
CA ILE A 22 -12.48 8.09 10.22
C ILE A 22 -13.96 7.72 10.43
N ARG A 23 -14.33 7.20 11.60
CA ARG A 23 -15.72 6.80 11.88
C ARG A 23 -16.64 8.01 11.90
N ASP A 24 -16.24 9.04 12.64
CA ASP A 24 -17.07 10.20 12.92
C ASP A 24 -17.24 11.09 11.68
N HIS A 25 -16.19 11.20 10.86
CA HIS A 25 -16.20 12.12 9.73
C HIS A 25 -16.40 11.47 8.37
N GLU A 26 -16.08 10.18 8.20
CA GLU A 26 -16.29 9.46 6.93
C GLU A 26 -17.46 8.47 6.99
N GLY A 27 -18.13 8.30 8.16
CA GLY A 27 -19.22 7.34 8.34
C GLY A 27 -18.77 5.88 8.21
N ARG A 28 -17.47 5.61 8.36
CA ARG A 28 -16.85 4.30 8.14
C ARG A 28 -16.76 3.52 9.45
N ASN A 29 -17.88 2.98 9.90
CA ASN A 29 -18.00 2.18 11.14
C ASN A 29 -17.09 0.94 11.20
N TRP A 30 -16.48 0.55 10.07
CA TRP A 30 -15.53 -0.55 9.99
C TRP A 30 -14.09 -0.15 10.29
N ALA A 31 -13.78 1.13 10.53
CA ALA A 31 -12.43 1.55 10.88
C ALA A 31 -11.98 0.81 12.15
N VAL A 32 -10.82 0.16 12.06
CA VAL A 32 -10.35 -0.78 13.06
C VAL A 32 -9.76 0.00 14.24
N MET A 33 -10.42 -0.03 15.40
CA MET A 33 -9.97 0.63 16.64
C MET A 33 -8.80 -0.09 17.34
N GLY A 34 -7.86 -0.66 16.59
CA GLY A 34 -6.70 -1.31 17.17
C GLY A 34 -6.21 -2.51 16.38
N VAL A 35 -4.91 -2.49 16.07
CA VAL A 35 -4.19 -3.62 15.47
C VAL A 35 -3.50 -4.41 16.60
N PRO A 36 -3.56 -5.76 16.60
CA PRO A 36 -2.84 -6.57 17.58
C PRO A 36 -1.32 -6.37 17.48
N ILE A 37 -0.58 -6.43 18.60
CA ILE A 37 0.88 -6.17 18.62
C ILE A 37 1.67 -7.06 17.65
N GLN A 38 1.24 -8.31 17.47
CA GLN A 38 1.87 -9.27 16.54
C GLN A 38 1.75 -8.86 15.06
N ASN A 39 0.92 -7.88 14.73
CA ASN A 39 0.74 -7.35 13.38
C ASN A 39 1.52 -6.05 13.14
N TYR A 40 2.44 -5.72 14.04
CA TYR A 40 3.37 -4.64 13.84
C TYR A 40 4.62 -5.20 13.18
N ARG A 41 5.16 -4.47 12.20
CA ARG A 41 6.47 -4.72 11.60
C ARG A 41 7.29 -3.45 11.74
N GLU A 42 8.48 -3.58 12.26
CA GLU A 42 9.47 -2.50 12.30
C GLU A 42 10.18 -2.43 10.94
N ILE A 43 10.35 -1.22 10.42
CA ILE A 43 11.28 -0.95 9.32
C ILE A 43 12.17 0.23 9.71
N ILE A 44 13.45 0.13 9.39
CA ILE A 44 14.44 1.19 9.62
C ILE A 44 14.87 1.69 8.24
N ILE A 45 14.81 3.00 8.03
CA ILE A 45 15.26 3.65 6.80
C ILE A 45 16.17 4.80 7.18
N GLY A 46 17.47 4.65 6.89
CA GLY A 46 18.49 5.55 7.44
C GLY A 46 18.57 5.41 8.96
N ASP A 47 18.44 6.54 9.67
CA ASP A 47 18.40 6.66 11.13
C ASP A 47 16.97 6.71 11.69
N ARG A 48 15.94 6.60 10.84
CA ARG A 48 14.53 6.74 11.23
C ARG A 48 13.86 5.38 11.37
N THR A 49 13.05 5.25 12.42
CA THR A 49 12.32 4.02 12.75
C THR A 49 10.84 4.19 12.45
N PHE A 50 10.29 3.29 11.64
CA PHE A 50 8.88 3.27 11.30
C PHE A 50 8.24 1.95 11.71
N TYR A 51 6.95 2.01 12.00
CA TYR A 51 6.13 0.85 12.34
C TYR A 51 4.95 0.73 11.39
N ILE A 52 4.80 -0.46 10.83
CA ILE A 52 3.69 -0.82 9.96
C ILE A 52 2.68 -1.62 10.79
N ALA A 53 1.48 -1.09 10.99
CA ALA A 53 0.39 -1.74 11.71
C ALA A 53 -0.67 -2.22 10.72
N GLY A 54 -0.66 -3.51 10.38
CA GLY A 54 -1.54 -4.09 9.36
C GLY A 54 -2.68 -4.96 9.91
N THR A 55 -3.80 -5.03 9.19
CA THR A 55 -4.83 -6.06 9.47
C THR A 55 -4.29 -7.47 9.20
N ASN A 56 -4.84 -8.50 9.86
CA ASN A 56 -4.44 -9.91 9.63
C ASN A 56 -4.52 -10.29 8.14
N ILE A 57 -5.57 -9.84 7.45
CA ILE A 57 -5.77 -10.13 6.02
C ILE A 57 -4.73 -9.38 5.18
N PHE A 58 -4.33 -8.16 5.57
CA PHE A 58 -3.27 -7.43 4.88
C PHE A 58 -1.97 -8.23 4.91
N TRP A 59 -1.53 -8.65 6.10
CA TRP A 59 -0.31 -9.47 6.22
C TRP A 59 -0.44 -10.83 5.54
N GLY A 60 -1.58 -11.50 5.68
CA GLY A 60 -1.82 -12.78 5.00
C GLY A 60 -1.69 -12.68 3.48
N ILE A 61 -2.12 -11.56 2.87
CA ILE A 61 -1.95 -11.37 1.43
C ILE A 61 -0.50 -11.04 1.08
N LEU A 62 0.13 -10.14 1.83
CA LEU A 62 1.48 -9.66 1.57
C LEU A 62 2.54 -10.75 1.77
N GLU A 63 2.47 -11.50 2.88
CA GLU A 63 3.51 -12.43 3.30
C GLU A 63 3.34 -13.83 2.69
N ASP A 64 2.10 -14.21 2.31
CA ASP A 64 1.81 -15.59 1.88
C ASP A 64 1.10 -15.68 0.53
N VAL A 65 -0.06 -15.02 0.38
CA VAL A 65 -0.94 -15.29 -0.77
C VAL A 65 -0.38 -14.78 -2.08
N LEU A 66 0.24 -13.58 -2.12
CA LEU A 66 0.69 -13.01 -3.39
C LEU A 66 1.73 -13.86 -4.10
N HIS A 67 2.72 -14.35 -3.35
CA HIS A 67 3.76 -15.21 -3.92
C HIS A 67 3.19 -16.53 -4.44
N LYS A 68 2.35 -17.20 -3.64
CA LYS A 68 1.66 -18.44 -4.04
C LYS A 68 0.75 -18.24 -5.25
N ALA A 69 0.03 -17.11 -5.30
CA ALA A 69 -0.86 -16.77 -6.41
C ALA A 69 -0.09 -16.57 -7.70
N ASN A 70 1.08 -15.93 -7.63
CA ASN A 70 1.95 -15.75 -8.78
C ASN A 70 2.51 -17.08 -9.29
N ALA A 71 3.02 -17.93 -8.40
CA ALA A 71 3.52 -19.25 -8.75
C ALA A 71 2.45 -20.17 -9.36
N THR A 72 1.21 -20.10 -8.85
CA THR A 72 0.10 -20.98 -9.28
C THR A 72 -0.63 -20.45 -10.52
N PHE A 73 -0.76 -19.13 -10.65
CA PHE A 73 -1.52 -18.47 -11.71
C PHE A 73 -0.69 -17.36 -12.39
N PRO A 74 0.50 -17.67 -12.95
CA PRO A 74 1.41 -16.65 -13.46
C PRO A 74 0.81 -15.79 -14.59
N LEU A 75 -0.05 -16.39 -15.43
CA LEU A 75 -0.72 -15.69 -16.54
C LEU A 75 -1.73 -14.61 -16.09
N ASN A 76 -2.13 -14.62 -14.82
CA ASN A 76 -3.04 -13.61 -14.27
C ASN A 76 -2.31 -12.29 -13.97
N PHE A 77 -0.99 -12.35 -13.75
CA PHE A 77 -0.11 -11.21 -13.53
C PHE A 77 0.48 -10.71 -14.85
N GLY A 78 0.70 -9.41 -14.98
CA GLY A 78 1.11 -8.78 -16.25
C GLY A 78 0.03 -8.76 -17.34
N SER A 79 -1.19 -9.20 -17.05
CA SER A 79 -2.28 -9.31 -18.03
C SER A 79 -2.92 -7.97 -18.44
N GLY A 80 -2.57 -6.89 -17.76
CA GLY A 80 -3.23 -5.59 -17.88
C GLY A 80 -4.67 -5.58 -17.37
N ASN A 81 -5.10 -6.57 -16.58
CA ASN A 81 -6.46 -6.66 -16.04
C ASN A 81 -6.45 -6.94 -14.52
N ALA A 82 -6.89 -5.97 -13.73
CA ALA A 82 -6.97 -6.05 -12.27
C ALA A 82 -7.85 -7.20 -11.77
N VAL A 83 -8.93 -7.51 -12.51
CA VAL A 83 -9.81 -8.64 -12.17
C VAL A 83 -9.07 -9.98 -12.24
N SER A 84 -8.13 -10.14 -13.18
CA SER A 84 -7.32 -11.35 -13.29
C SER A 84 -6.43 -11.53 -12.06
N VAL A 85 -5.78 -10.47 -11.58
CA VAL A 85 -4.95 -10.49 -10.37
C VAL A 85 -5.79 -10.85 -9.14
N LEU A 86 -6.94 -10.19 -8.97
CA LEU A 86 -7.87 -10.50 -7.86
C LEU A 86 -8.32 -11.96 -7.91
N HIS A 87 -8.65 -12.48 -9.10
CA HIS A 87 -9.04 -13.88 -9.24
C HIS A 87 -7.94 -14.85 -8.78
N ALA A 88 -6.66 -14.58 -9.11
CA ALA A 88 -5.54 -15.39 -8.66
C ALA A 88 -5.38 -15.35 -7.13
N VAL A 89 -5.42 -14.15 -6.53
CA VAL A 89 -5.33 -13.97 -5.07
C VAL A 89 -6.46 -14.72 -4.36
N ILE A 90 -7.69 -14.57 -4.84
CA ILE A 90 -8.87 -15.20 -4.24
C ILE A 90 -8.80 -16.72 -4.37
N ARG A 91 -8.41 -17.26 -5.52
CA ARG A 91 -8.31 -18.72 -5.71
C ARG A 91 -7.18 -19.37 -4.91
N THR A 92 -6.12 -18.63 -4.63
CA THR A 92 -4.97 -19.12 -3.86
C THR A 92 -5.33 -19.33 -2.39
N ARG A 93 -6.18 -18.47 -1.83
CA ARG A 93 -6.74 -18.65 -0.50
C ARG A 93 -8.23 -18.32 -0.52
N PRO A 94 -9.08 -19.30 -0.88
CA PRO A 94 -10.52 -19.09 -1.09
C PRO A 94 -11.28 -18.59 0.13
N ILE A 95 -10.69 -18.60 1.32
CA ILE A 95 -11.39 -18.34 2.57
C ILE A 95 -10.55 -17.44 3.48
N PHE A 96 -10.63 -16.13 3.26
CA PHE A 96 -10.49 -15.15 4.35
C PHE A 96 -11.79 -15.06 5.18
N GLY A 97 -12.64 -16.09 5.15
CA GLY A 97 -13.95 -16.15 5.80
C GLY A 97 -15.13 -15.67 4.95
N TYR A 98 -14.97 -15.46 3.63
CA TYR A 98 -16.00 -14.89 2.76
C TYR A 98 -16.54 -15.89 1.74
N THR A 99 -17.86 -15.95 1.60
CA THR A 99 -18.56 -16.85 0.68
C THR A 99 -18.77 -16.25 -0.72
N LYS A 100 -18.71 -14.91 -0.86
CA LYS A 100 -18.94 -14.20 -2.13
C LYS A 100 -17.74 -13.35 -2.52
N THR A 101 -17.27 -13.51 -3.75
CA THR A 101 -16.18 -12.72 -4.37
C THR A 101 -16.39 -11.21 -4.26
N LYS A 102 -17.63 -10.73 -4.46
CA LYS A 102 -17.95 -9.30 -4.36
C LYS A 102 -17.72 -8.74 -2.95
N ASP A 103 -18.01 -9.52 -1.91
CA ASP A 103 -17.83 -9.08 -0.52
C ASP A 103 -16.35 -8.99 -0.17
N LEU A 104 -15.55 -9.96 -0.64
CA LEU A 104 -14.11 -9.92 -0.49
C LEU A 104 -13.49 -8.71 -1.20
N ILE A 105 -13.88 -8.43 -2.45
CA ILE A 105 -13.42 -7.24 -3.19
C ILE A 105 -13.77 -5.96 -2.43
N ARG A 106 -15.02 -5.83 -1.93
CA ARG A 106 -15.45 -4.66 -1.14
C ARG A 106 -14.60 -4.48 0.12
N ARG A 107 -14.24 -5.57 0.81
CA ARG A 107 -13.40 -5.48 2.01
C ARG A 107 -11.95 -5.19 1.68
N LEU A 108 -11.38 -5.80 0.64
CA LEU A 108 -10.03 -5.48 0.18
C LEU A 108 -9.89 -4.00 -0.22
N SER A 109 -10.96 -3.41 -0.75
CA SER A 109 -10.94 -2.01 -1.19
C SER A 109 -11.17 -0.99 -0.08
N ASN A 110 -11.56 -1.43 1.13
CA ASN A 110 -12.00 -0.53 2.20
C ASN A 110 -11.41 -0.91 3.56
N GLU A 111 -11.61 -2.15 4.00
CA GLU A 111 -11.36 -2.57 5.38
C GLU A 111 -9.95 -3.15 5.58
N VAL A 112 -9.38 -3.78 4.54
CA VAL A 112 -8.07 -4.42 4.61
C VAL A 112 -6.97 -3.43 4.26
N HIS A 113 -6.28 -2.95 5.27
CA HIS A 113 -5.25 -1.93 5.15
C HIS A 113 -4.11 -2.16 6.16
N ALA A 114 -3.08 -1.31 6.03
CA ALA A 114 -2.05 -1.09 7.03
C ALA A 114 -1.80 0.41 7.21
N TYR A 115 -1.35 0.79 8.40
CA TYR A 115 -0.83 2.12 8.68
C TYR A 115 0.69 2.10 8.78
N VAL A 116 1.35 3.18 8.36
CA VAL A 116 2.76 3.43 8.63
C VAL A 116 2.86 4.72 9.43
N VAL A 117 3.56 4.64 10.55
CA VAL A 117 3.89 5.77 11.42
C VAL A 117 5.37 5.77 11.73
N GLU A 118 5.91 6.95 12.01
CA GLU A 118 7.26 7.11 12.53
C GLU A 118 7.24 7.22 14.05
N LEU A 119 8.20 6.56 14.69
CA LEU A 119 8.44 6.70 16.13
C LEU A 119 9.83 7.32 16.34
N LYS A 120 9.87 8.44 17.05
CA LYS A 120 11.11 9.14 17.42
C LYS A 120 11.12 9.38 18.92
N ASP A 121 12.15 8.90 19.61
CA ASP A 121 12.33 9.06 21.06
C ASP A 121 11.09 8.62 21.87
N GLY A 122 10.42 7.55 21.43
CA GLY A 122 9.20 7.03 22.06
C GLY A 122 7.92 7.79 21.74
N VAL A 123 7.98 8.83 20.91
CA VAL A 123 6.84 9.66 20.50
C VAL A 123 6.49 9.42 19.03
N VAL A 124 5.20 9.32 18.74
CA VAL A 124 4.71 9.20 17.36
C VAL A 124 4.80 10.56 16.68
N ILE A 125 5.46 10.64 15.53
CA ILE A 125 5.47 11.84 14.70
C ILE A 125 4.11 11.97 14.00
N ASP A 126 3.49 13.14 14.05
CA ASP A 126 2.15 13.40 13.51
C ASP A 126 2.13 13.49 11.97
N LYS A 127 2.47 12.37 11.33
CA LYS A 127 2.32 12.09 9.91
C LYS A 127 2.07 10.60 9.78
N ILE A 128 1.02 10.24 9.06
CA ILE A 128 0.58 8.85 8.92
C ILE A 128 0.26 8.53 7.47
N LEU A 129 0.69 7.35 7.04
CA LEU A 129 0.32 6.76 5.76
C LEU A 129 -0.65 5.61 5.99
N ARG A 130 -1.76 5.62 5.25
CA ARG A 130 -2.63 4.47 5.09
C ARG A 130 -2.35 3.77 3.75
N ILE A 131 -2.14 2.47 3.82
CA ILE A 131 -1.88 1.58 2.68
C ILE A 131 -3.06 0.62 2.55
N ASP A 132 -3.94 0.89 1.58
CA ASP A 132 -4.96 -0.06 1.15
C ASP A 132 -4.40 -1.00 0.06
N TRP A 133 -5.02 -2.16 -0.16
CA TRP A 133 -4.68 -3.00 -1.33
C TRP A 133 -5.01 -2.31 -2.65
N PHE A 134 -6.19 -1.69 -2.71
CA PHE A 134 -6.65 -0.81 -3.78
C PHE A 134 -7.83 0.00 -3.24
N ARG A 135 -8.25 1.08 -3.92
CA ARG A 135 -9.45 1.84 -3.52
C ARG A 135 -10.65 1.55 -4.40
N LYS A 136 -10.42 1.37 -5.71
CA LYS A 136 -11.47 1.04 -6.67
C LYS A 136 -10.90 0.31 -7.89
N LEU A 137 -11.81 -0.30 -8.63
CA LEU A 137 -11.57 -0.88 -9.95
C LEU A 137 -12.21 0.02 -11.00
N ASP A 138 -11.41 0.60 -11.88
CA ASP A 138 -11.90 1.44 -12.97
C ASP A 138 -11.73 0.72 -14.30
N LYS A 139 -12.66 0.90 -15.25
CA LYS A 139 -12.47 0.40 -16.61
C LYS A 139 -11.29 1.11 -17.27
N THR A 140 -10.44 0.37 -17.96
CA THR A 140 -9.31 0.97 -18.66
C THR A 140 -9.82 1.82 -19.82
N ARG A 141 -9.27 3.04 -19.99
CA ARG A 141 -9.66 3.96 -21.07
C ARG A 141 -9.40 3.38 -22.46
N ARG A 142 -8.35 2.56 -22.61
CA ARG A 142 -7.94 1.97 -23.90
C ARG A 142 -8.73 0.72 -24.28
N ASN A 143 -9.26 -0.03 -23.31
CA ASN A 143 -9.98 -1.26 -23.56
C ASN A 143 -11.10 -1.41 -22.52
N GLY A 144 -12.32 -1.01 -22.89
CA GLY A 144 -13.49 -1.00 -21.99
C GLY A 144 -13.88 -2.37 -21.40
N LYS A 145 -13.19 -3.45 -21.79
CA LYS A 145 -13.34 -4.81 -21.24
C LYS A 145 -12.37 -5.14 -20.10
N LYS A 146 -11.31 -4.36 -19.89
CA LYS A 146 -10.32 -4.56 -18.82
C LYS A 146 -10.52 -3.55 -17.70
N TYR A 147 -10.09 -3.93 -16.49
CA TYR A 147 -10.10 -3.07 -15.32
C TYR A 147 -8.67 -2.77 -14.86
N ASP A 148 -8.43 -1.56 -14.32
CA ASP A 148 -7.22 -1.20 -13.60
C ASP A 148 -7.52 -0.99 -12.11
N PHE A 149 -6.50 -1.18 -11.28
CA PHE A 149 -6.57 -0.75 -9.89
C PHE A 149 -6.38 0.76 -9.81
N THR A 150 -7.09 1.42 -8.91
CA THR A 150 -6.84 2.82 -8.57
C THR A 150 -6.49 2.94 -7.10
N GLY A 151 -5.36 3.58 -6.83
CA GLY A 151 -4.78 3.70 -5.49
C GLY A 151 -4.33 2.36 -4.90
N GLY A 152 -3.69 2.45 -3.74
CA GLY A 152 -3.25 1.29 -2.97
C GLY A 152 -2.08 0.50 -3.57
N LEU A 153 -1.75 -0.59 -2.88
CA LEU A 153 -0.56 -1.40 -3.12
C LEU A 153 -0.61 -2.16 -4.45
N PHE A 154 -1.75 -2.69 -4.90
CA PHE A 154 -1.84 -3.37 -6.20
C PHE A 154 -1.58 -2.44 -7.38
N HIS A 155 -1.95 -1.17 -7.28
CA HIS A 155 -1.61 -0.18 -8.31
C HIS A 155 -0.12 0.16 -8.32
N LEU A 156 0.53 0.14 -7.15
CA LEU A 156 1.98 0.31 -7.04
C LEU A 156 2.74 -0.91 -7.58
N LEU A 157 2.31 -2.12 -7.19
CA LEU A 157 2.93 -3.39 -7.56
C LEU A 157 2.98 -3.64 -9.07
N LYS A 158 2.18 -2.93 -9.87
CA LYS A 158 2.23 -3.04 -11.34
C LYS A 158 3.56 -2.58 -11.93
N HIS A 159 4.36 -1.84 -11.16
CA HIS A 159 5.67 -1.34 -11.54
C HIS A 159 6.81 -2.21 -11.02
N PHE A 160 6.53 -3.38 -10.44
CA PHE A 160 7.54 -4.23 -9.79
C PHE A 160 7.43 -5.70 -10.21
N GLU A 161 8.56 -6.39 -10.10
CA GLU A 161 8.70 -7.83 -10.32
C GLU A 161 9.63 -8.46 -9.27
N ILE A 162 9.40 -9.73 -8.94
CA ILE A 162 10.27 -10.58 -8.12
C ILE A 162 10.61 -11.81 -8.96
N ASP A 163 11.90 -12.13 -9.09
CA ASP A 163 12.38 -13.31 -9.84
C ASP A 163 11.83 -13.42 -11.27
N GLY A 164 11.61 -12.28 -11.95
CA GLY A 164 11.06 -12.21 -13.30
C GLY A 164 9.52 -12.31 -13.39
N TYR A 165 8.84 -12.44 -12.26
CA TYR A 165 7.39 -12.48 -12.18
C TYR A 165 6.79 -11.12 -11.80
N ASN A 166 5.89 -10.59 -12.65
CA ASN A 166 5.20 -9.32 -12.39
C ASN A 166 4.30 -9.42 -11.14
N LEU A 167 4.25 -8.37 -10.32
CA LEU A 167 3.51 -8.43 -9.05
C LEU A 167 2.05 -7.96 -9.12
N SER A 168 1.61 -7.42 -10.26
CA SER A 168 0.23 -6.97 -10.49
C SER A 168 -0.09 -6.91 -12.00
N THR A 169 -0.81 -5.90 -12.48
CA THR A 169 -1.33 -5.79 -13.85
C THR A 169 -0.28 -5.42 -14.90
N GLY A 170 0.82 -4.77 -14.49
CA GLY A 170 1.82 -4.22 -15.40
C GLY A 170 2.90 -5.24 -15.79
N THR A 171 3.66 -4.88 -16.82
CA THR A 171 4.80 -5.66 -17.35
C THR A 171 6.08 -4.85 -17.26
N ASN A 172 7.23 -5.54 -17.23
CA ASN A 172 8.57 -4.94 -17.16
C ASN A 172 8.76 -4.12 -15.87
N GLY A 173 8.52 -4.79 -14.73
CA GLY A 173 8.64 -4.19 -13.41
C GLY A 173 10.09 -3.87 -13.04
N ALA A 174 10.27 -2.97 -12.07
CA ALA A 174 11.52 -2.85 -11.35
C ALA A 174 11.72 -4.07 -10.46
N LYS A 175 12.94 -4.62 -10.47
CA LYS A 175 13.26 -5.80 -9.68
C LYS A 175 13.33 -5.41 -8.22
N VAL A 176 12.63 -6.15 -7.37
CA VAL A 176 12.71 -6.03 -5.91
C VAL A 176 12.96 -7.39 -5.31
N GLN A 177 13.58 -7.42 -4.12
CA GLN A 177 13.85 -8.69 -3.43
C GLN A 177 12.58 -9.30 -2.84
N ASN A 178 11.69 -8.46 -2.29
CA ASN A 178 10.45 -8.90 -1.68
C ASN A 178 9.41 -7.77 -1.66
N LEU A 179 8.18 -8.10 -1.25
CA LEU A 179 7.07 -7.16 -1.17
C LEU A 179 7.26 -6.09 -0.08
N MET A 180 8.05 -6.37 0.96
CA MET A 180 8.35 -5.38 2.00
C MET A 180 9.22 -4.24 1.45
N SER A 181 10.13 -4.52 0.51
CA SER A 181 10.90 -3.48 -0.20
C SER A 181 9.99 -2.46 -0.89
N VAL A 182 8.83 -2.89 -1.41
CA VAL A 182 7.86 -1.97 -2.02
C VAL A 182 7.20 -1.06 -0.98
N ILE A 183 6.90 -1.58 0.21
CA ILE A 183 6.38 -0.77 1.33
C ILE A 183 7.47 0.18 1.85
N GLN A 184 8.73 -0.24 1.85
CA GLN A 184 9.87 0.63 2.19
C GLN A 184 9.98 1.80 1.21
N TYR A 185 9.90 1.56 -0.11
CA TYR A 185 9.89 2.65 -1.09
C TYR A 185 8.73 3.62 -0.89
N LEU A 186 7.54 3.09 -0.59
CA LEU A 186 6.36 3.91 -0.32
C LEU A 186 6.54 4.76 0.96
N THR A 187 7.16 4.19 1.99
CA THR A 187 7.46 4.87 3.25
C THR A 187 8.52 5.95 3.04
N GLN A 188 9.63 5.60 2.39
CA GLN A 188 10.69 6.54 2.07
C GLN A 188 10.14 7.73 1.27
N ALA A 189 9.33 7.46 0.23
CA ALA A 189 8.73 8.51 -0.59
C ALA A 189 7.93 9.52 0.23
N LEU A 190 7.08 9.08 1.17
CA LEU A 190 6.24 10.01 1.93
C LEU A 190 6.99 10.73 3.05
N PHE A 191 7.81 10.00 3.79
CA PHE A 191 8.36 10.45 5.07
C PHE A 191 9.72 11.12 4.94
N ILE A 192 10.52 10.71 3.96
CA ILE A 192 11.94 11.08 3.85
C ILE A 192 12.18 11.99 2.66
N GLU A 193 11.67 11.64 1.49
CA GLU A 193 11.94 12.42 0.28
C GLU A 193 11.27 13.79 0.34
N ASP A 194 12.00 14.78 -0.19
CA ASP A 194 11.44 16.07 -0.53
C ASP A 194 10.54 15.96 -1.75
N GLY A 195 9.67 16.95 -1.92
CA GLY A 195 8.95 17.07 -3.18
C GLY A 195 7.88 18.14 -3.17
N GLU A 196 7.06 18.09 -4.21
CA GLU A 196 6.18 19.17 -4.62
C GLU A 196 4.78 18.98 -4.01
N LEU A 197 4.21 20.07 -3.50
CA LEU A 197 2.78 20.16 -3.22
C LEU A 197 2.09 20.63 -4.50
N GLU A 198 0.99 19.99 -4.90
CA GLU A 198 0.13 20.59 -5.93
C GLU A 198 -0.66 21.77 -5.35
N THR A 199 -1.20 22.59 -6.25
CA THR A 199 -1.91 23.85 -5.98
C THR A 199 -3.09 23.71 -5.01
N ASP A 200 -3.64 22.51 -4.83
CA ASP A 200 -4.77 22.23 -3.94
C ASP A 200 -4.36 21.90 -2.49
N ALA A 201 -3.06 21.87 -2.18
CA ALA A 201 -2.46 21.50 -0.87
C ALA A 201 -2.89 20.12 -0.31
N LYS A 202 -3.62 19.32 -1.09
CA LYS A 202 -4.08 17.97 -0.72
C LYS A 202 -3.30 16.89 -1.46
N THR A 203 -2.62 17.24 -2.53
CA THR A 203 -1.81 16.30 -3.31
C THR A 203 -0.32 16.54 -3.09
N LEU A 204 0.39 15.46 -2.75
CA LEU A 204 1.82 15.46 -2.50
C LEU A 204 2.52 14.56 -3.53
N ILE A 205 3.47 15.13 -4.26
CA ILE A 205 4.26 14.40 -5.27
C ILE A 205 5.65 14.14 -4.74
N ARG A 206 6.10 12.89 -4.87
CA ARG A 206 7.42 12.43 -4.42
C ARG A 206 8.05 11.52 -5.44
N TYR A 207 9.37 11.48 -5.45
CA TYR A 207 10.13 10.70 -6.41
C TYR A 207 11.11 9.78 -5.70
N ILE A 208 11.15 8.51 -6.10
CA ILE A 208 12.13 7.54 -5.62
C ILE A 208 12.82 6.92 -6.81
N SER A 209 14.15 6.92 -6.79
CA SER A 209 14.95 6.11 -7.71
C SER A 209 14.86 4.65 -7.28
N VAL A 210 14.43 3.77 -8.19
CA VAL A 210 14.37 2.32 -7.92
C VAL A 210 15.54 1.58 -8.57
N ASP A 211 16.21 2.20 -9.54
CA ASP A 211 17.51 1.82 -10.09
C ASP A 211 18.12 3.00 -10.87
N ASP A 212 19.29 2.78 -11.49
CA ASP A 212 20.03 3.78 -12.25
C ASP A 212 19.27 4.36 -13.47
N LYS A 213 18.18 3.71 -13.89
CA LYS A 213 17.44 4.05 -15.12
C LYS A 213 16.01 4.51 -14.85
N ARG A 214 15.45 4.13 -13.71
CA ARG A 214 14.02 4.30 -13.40
C ARG A 214 13.82 5.06 -12.09
N ARG A 215 12.95 6.06 -12.14
CA ARG A 215 12.32 6.64 -10.95
C ARG A 215 10.82 6.36 -10.94
N LEU A 216 10.27 6.25 -9.74
CA LEU A 216 8.83 6.22 -9.51
C LEU A 216 8.37 7.59 -9.02
N LYS A 217 7.33 8.12 -9.66
CA LYS A 217 6.56 9.28 -9.19
C LYS A 217 5.43 8.77 -8.32
N PHE A 218 5.54 8.95 -7.01
CA PHE A 218 4.46 8.71 -6.06
C PHE A 218 3.58 9.95 -5.96
N VAL A 219 2.27 9.74 -5.99
CA VAL A 219 1.26 10.77 -5.77
C VAL A 219 0.41 10.35 -4.58
N PHE A 220 0.54 11.10 -3.49
CA PHE A 220 -0.22 10.91 -2.26
C PHE A 220 -1.36 11.92 -2.20
N TYR A 221 -2.48 11.48 -1.65
CA TYR A 221 -3.59 12.34 -1.27
C TYR A 221 -3.62 12.46 0.25
N PHE A 222 -3.72 13.68 0.75
CA PHE A 222 -3.92 14.03 2.14
C PHE A 222 -5.40 14.29 2.38
N ASN A 223 -6.03 13.45 3.21
CA ASN A 223 -7.37 13.71 3.69
C ASN A 223 -7.30 14.77 4.79
N THR A 224 -7.77 15.99 4.50
CA THR A 224 -7.73 17.12 5.45
C THR A 224 -8.64 16.92 6.67
N THR A 225 -9.58 15.98 6.61
CA THR A 225 -10.51 15.71 7.71
C THR A 225 -9.92 14.70 8.69
N THR A 226 -9.33 13.62 8.20
CA THR A 226 -8.72 12.57 9.05
C THR A 226 -7.22 12.79 9.28
N LEU A 227 -6.62 13.71 8.53
CA LEU A 227 -5.19 14.02 8.52
C LEU A 227 -4.33 12.80 8.16
N ILE A 228 -4.80 11.99 7.20
CA ILE A 228 -4.15 10.75 6.76
C ILE A 228 -3.73 10.86 5.30
N TYR A 229 -2.49 10.47 5.01
CA TYR A 229 -2.01 10.30 3.64
C TYR A 229 -2.42 8.93 3.09
N SER A 230 -2.74 8.86 1.81
CA SER A 230 -2.98 7.62 1.08
C SER A 230 -2.37 7.69 -0.31
N VAL A 231 -1.87 6.56 -0.82
CA VAL A 231 -1.32 6.52 -2.19
C VAL A 231 -2.44 6.52 -3.22
N THR A 232 -2.44 7.56 -4.07
CA THR A 232 -3.45 7.72 -5.13
C THR A 232 -3.01 7.04 -6.40
N THR A 233 -1.79 7.31 -6.84
CA THR A 233 -1.24 6.72 -8.05
C THR A 233 0.28 6.72 -8.01
N VAL A 234 0.89 5.78 -8.72
CA VAL A 234 2.33 5.76 -8.95
C VAL A 234 2.57 5.64 -10.46
N PHE A 235 3.51 6.43 -10.96
CA PHE A 235 3.93 6.41 -12.36
C PHE A 235 5.40 6.05 -12.46
N ARG A 236 5.73 5.24 -13.46
CA ARG A 236 7.12 5.08 -13.89
C ARG A 236 7.53 6.31 -14.69
N SER A 237 8.67 6.88 -14.34
CA SER A 237 9.34 7.92 -15.11
C SER A 237 10.76 7.44 -15.36
N ASP A 238 11.12 7.26 -16.63
CA ASP A 238 12.50 6.98 -16.99
C ASP A 238 13.31 8.28 -16.79
N PHE A 239 14.57 8.18 -16.36
CA PHE A 239 15.44 9.36 -16.42
C PHE A 239 15.57 9.73 -17.89
N LYS A 240 15.05 10.90 -18.30
CA LYS A 240 15.38 11.45 -19.62
C LYS A 240 16.90 11.57 -19.63
N LYS A 241 17.58 10.81 -20.51
CA LYS A 241 18.96 11.15 -20.87
C LYS A 241 18.93 12.63 -21.25
N LYS A 242 19.70 13.45 -20.54
CA LYS A 242 20.11 14.74 -21.11
C LYS A 242 20.82 14.36 -22.41
N ILE A 243 20.18 14.66 -23.54
CA ILE A 243 20.83 14.69 -24.85
C ILE A 243 21.69 15.95 -24.85
#